data_AF-A0A0F9R6D0-F1
#
_entry.id   AF-A0A0F9R6D0-F1
#
_cell.length_a   1.000
_cell.length_b   1.000
_cell.length_c   1.000
_cell.angle_alpha   90.00
_cell.angle_beta   90.00
_cell.angle_gamma   90.00
#
_symmetry.space_group_name_H-M   'P 1'
#
loop_
_entity.id
_entity.type
_entity.pdbx_description
1 polymer ?
#
loop_
_entity_poly.entity_id
_entity_poly.type
_entity_poly.pdbx_seq_one_letter_code
_entity_poly.pdbx_strand_id
1 'polypeptide(L)' 'MKYRVMMDGKPNEDFDTEPEARSVFGKRKAEVSKTKIVNGIRPSCNIHRCYQGKPCEVIERYTK' A
#
# COMPACT_ATOMS: atom_id res chain seq x y z
N MET A 1 -13.71 -5.02 9.49
CA MET A 1 -12.32 -5.24 9.05
C MET A 1 -12.13 -4.37 7.82
N LYS A 2 -11.02 -3.63 7.72
CA LYS A 2 -10.71 -2.79 6.57
C LYS A 2 -9.33 -3.12 6.02
N TYR A 3 -9.11 -2.87 4.74
CA TYR A 3 -7.84 -3.05 4.07
C TYR A 3 -7.32 -1.69 3.66
N ARG A 4 -6.09 -1.37 4.08
CA ARG A 4 -5.48 -0.07 3.80
C ARG A 4 -4.34 -0.23 2.82
N VAL A 5 -4.38 0.47 1.70
CA VAL A 5 -3.25 0.60 0.79
C VAL A 5 -2.55 1.92 1.09
N MET A 6 -1.24 1.84 1.33
CA MET A 6 -0.38 2.99 1.59
C MET A 6 0.71 3.04 0.54
N MET A 7 1.04 4.23 0.06
CA MET A 7 2.16 4.47 -0.84
C MET A 7 2.87 5.74 -0.41
N ASP A 8 4.20 5.71 -0.44
CA ASP A 8 5.00 6.88 -0.11
C ASP A 8 4.62 8.08 -0.99
N GLY A 9 4.29 9.21 -0.35
CA GLY A 9 3.88 10.44 -1.03
C GLY A 9 2.43 10.48 -1.56
N LYS A 10 1.57 9.49 -1.24
CA LYS A 10 0.16 9.48 -1.62
C LYS A 10 -0.77 9.28 -0.42
N PRO A 11 -2.03 9.76 -0.49
CA PRO A 11 -3.01 9.50 0.56
C PRO A 11 -3.26 7.99 0.72
N ASN A 12 -3.51 7.59 1.97
CA ASN A 12 -3.90 6.22 2.28
C ASN A 12 -5.31 5.95 1.75
N GLU A 13 -5.52 4.78 1.17
CA GLU A 13 -6.81 4.34 0.66
C GLU A 13 -7.31 3.16 1.47
N ASP A 14 -8.48 3.30 2.09
CA ASP A 14 -9.14 2.27 2.88
C ASP A 14 -10.26 1.60 2.07
N PHE A 15 -10.29 0.27 2.09
CA PHE A 15 -11.25 -0.58 1.39
C PHE A 15 -11.92 -1.56 2.35
N ASP A 16 -13.12 -2.00 2.05
CA ASP A 16 -13.82 -2.99 2.89
C ASP A 16 -13.42 -4.43 2.54
N THR A 17 -12.91 -4.68 1.31
CA THR A 17 -12.54 -6.02 0.84
C THR A 17 -11.06 -6.13 0.40
N GLU A 18 -10.47 -7.32 0.58
CA GLU A 18 -9.09 -7.60 0.14
C GLU A 18 -8.91 -7.48 -1.37
N PRO A 19 -9.82 -8.00 -2.23
CA PRO A 19 -9.65 -7.92 -3.68
C PRO A 19 -9.58 -6.49 -4.20
N GLU A 20 -10.38 -5.58 -3.65
CA GLU A 20 -10.36 -4.15 -4.02
C GLU A 20 -9.02 -3.53 -3.63
N ALA A 21 -8.58 -3.75 -2.39
CA ALA A 21 -7.28 -3.28 -1.92
C ALA A 21 -6.11 -3.88 -2.72
N ARG A 22 -6.17 -5.17 -3.09
CA ARG A 22 -5.16 -5.82 -3.95
C ARG A 22 -5.13 -5.23 -5.35
N SER A 23 -6.28 -4.89 -5.93
CA SER A 23 -6.36 -4.25 -7.24
C SER A 23 -5.65 -2.89 -7.23
N VAL A 24 -5.91 -2.07 -6.21
CA VAL A 24 -5.25 -0.77 -6.04
C VAL A 24 -3.76 -0.94 -5.70
N PHE A 25 -3.42 -1.86 -4.80
CA PHE A 25 -2.04 -2.19 -4.48
C PHE A 25 -1.25 -2.63 -5.73
N GLY A 26 -1.84 -3.44 -6.62
CA GLY A 26 -1.21 -3.83 -7.89
C GLY A 26 -0.92 -2.64 -8.79
N LYS A 27 -1.85 -1.67 -8.89
CA LYS A 27 -1.62 -0.41 -9.60
C LYS A 27 -0.47 0.38 -8.97
N ARG A 28 -0.49 0.55 -7.64
CA ARG A 28 0.55 1.25 -6.87
C ARG A 28 1.91 0.57 -6.99
N LYS A 29 1.97 -0.76 -7.01
CA LYS A 29 3.18 -1.57 -7.22
C LYS A 29 3.79 -1.30 -8.60
N ALA A 30 2.97 -1.22 -9.64
CA ALA A 30 3.42 -0.83 -10.97
C ALA A 30 3.91 0.63 -11.01
N GLU A 31 3.26 1.54 -10.28
CA GLU A 31 3.73 2.92 -10.12
C GLU A 31 5.09 2.97 -9.42
N VAL A 32 5.24 2.35 -8.23
CA VAL A 32 6.49 2.27 -7.47
C VAL A 32 7.62 1.68 -8.33
N SER A 33 7.33 0.63 -9.11
CA SER A 33 8.29 0.01 -10.02
C SER A 33 8.76 0.98 -11.11
N LYS A 34 7.87 1.84 -11.63
CA LYS A 34 8.19 2.85 -12.65
C LYS A 34 8.77 4.14 -12.07
N THR A 35 8.49 4.46 -10.81
CA THR A 35 8.96 5.67 -10.13
C THR A 35 10.49 5.65 -10.02
N LYS A 36 11.12 6.76 -10.38
CA LYS A 36 12.56 6.95 -10.20
C LYS A 36 12.86 7.25 -8.72
N ILE A 37 13.97 6.72 -8.23
CA ILE A 37 14.48 7.09 -6.90
C ILE A 37 14.97 8.53 -7.01
N VAL A 38 14.29 9.46 -6.36
CA VAL A 38 14.66 10.88 -6.32
C VAL A 38 15.23 11.17 -4.93
N ASN A 39 16.40 11.82 -4.87
CA ASN A 39 17.08 12.17 -3.61
C ASN A 39 17.26 11.00 -2.63
N GLY A 40 17.46 9.78 -3.14
CA GLY A 40 17.65 8.58 -2.31
C GLY A 40 16.37 8.01 -1.69
N ILE A 41 15.21 8.63 -1.93
CA ILE A 41 13.92 8.14 -1.44
C ILE A 41 13.47 6.96 -2.32
N ARG A 42 13.44 5.77 -1.72
CA ARG A 42 12.95 4.55 -2.37
C ARG A 42 11.43 4.50 -2.28
N PRO A 43 10.70 4.60 -3.41
CA PRO A 43 9.26 4.51 -3.38
C PRO A 43 8.87 3.13 -2.83
N SER A 44 7.84 3.11 -2.01
CA SER A 44 7.28 1.88 -1.45
C SER A 44 5.77 1.94 -1.42
N CYS A 45 5.14 0.77 -1.53
CA CYS A 45 3.71 0.62 -1.33
C CYS A 45 3.43 -0.63 -0.51
N ASN A 46 2.46 -0.55 0.38
CA ASN A 46 2.10 -1.58 1.33
C ASN A 46 0.58 -1.76 1.33
N ILE A 47 0.12 -2.98 1.57
CA ILE A 47 -1.28 -3.29 1.87
C ILE A 47 -1.35 -3.85 3.27
N HIS A 48 -2.26 -3.30 4.07
CA HIS A 48 -2.46 -3.61 5.47
C HIS A 48 -3.87 -4.13 5.70
N ARG A 49 -4.03 -5.00 6.68
CA ARG A 49 -5.31 -5.44 7.23
C ARG A 49 -5.54 -4.79 8.57
N CYS A 50 -6.53 -3.91 8.66
CA CYS A 50 -6.90 -3.20 9.87
C CYS A 50 -8.14 -3.84 10.52
N TYR A 51 -7.99 -4.22 11.79
CA TYR A 51 -9.09 -4.68 12.64
C TYR A 51 -9.44 -3.58 13.64
N GLN A 52 -10.72 -3.44 13.99
CA GLN A 52 -11.09 -2.50 15.05
C GLN A 52 -10.40 -2.89 16.36
N GLY A 53 -9.72 -1.94 17.00
CA GLY A 53 -9.06 -2.14 18.30
C GLY A 53 -7.74 -2.92 18.25
N LYS A 54 -7.21 -3.25 17.07
CA LYS A 54 -5.88 -3.88 16.91
C LYS A 54 -5.00 -3.10 15.95
N PRO A 55 -3.66 -3.20 16.08
CA PRO A 55 -2.75 -2.65 15.08
C PRO A 55 -3.04 -3.30 13.72
N CYS A 56 -2.90 -2.51 12.64
CA CYS A 56 -3.05 -3.04 11.30
C CYS A 56 -1.87 -3.97 10.97
N GLU A 57 -2.18 -5.15 10.44
CA GLU A 57 -1.19 -6.14 10.03
C GLU A 57 -0.74 -5.87 8.59
N VAL A 58 0.55 -5.96 8.29
CA VAL A 58 1.04 -5.83 6.90
C VAL A 58 0.75 -7.14 6.18
N ILE A 59 -0.08 -7.08 5.12
CA ILE A 59 -0.34 -8.23 4.25
C ILE A 59 0.81 -8.38 3.24
N GLU A 60 1.14 -7.30 2.54
CA GLU A 60 2.21 -7.30 1.52
C GLU A 60 2.88 -5.93 1.48
N ARG A 61 4.21 -5.93 1.31
CA ARG A 61 5.02 -4.73 1.13
C ARG A 61 5.85 -4.88 -0.13
N TYR A 62 5.87 -3.83 -0.94
CA TYR A 62 6.75 -3.71 -2.09
C TYR A 62 7.62 -2.47 -1.95
N THR A 63 8.91 -2.62 -2.17
CA THR A 63 9.90 -1.54 -2.10
C THR A 63 10.91 -1.77 -3.23
N LYS A 64 11.33 -0.68 -3.87
CA LYS A 64 12.28 -0.70 -4.99
C LYS A 64 13.73 -0.63 -4.52
#